data_AF-A0A2K8WYD7-F1
#
_entry.id   AF-A0A2K8WYD7-F1
#
_cell.length_a   1.000
_cell.length_b   1.000
_cell.length_c   1.000
_cell.angle_alpha   90.00
_cell.angle_beta   90.00
_cell.angle_gamma   90.00
#
_symmetry.space_group_name_H-M   'P 1'
#
loop_
_entity.id
_entity.type
_entity.pdbx_description
1 polymer ?
#
loop_
_entity_poly.entity_id
_entity_poly.type
_entity_poly.pdbx_seq_one_letter_code
_entity_poly.pdbx_strand_id
1 'polypeptide(L)'
;MNNFKLYLFFTTSILTFNVFSQTTLIKDENLQEEKYLVLKEKILKEKSVKQFTTGDTLYIYFNKAKETSIWKISQEYSNKKIDTIINYNFKLKDSSKVGFIYKRYQDFDAMEDGENSIIKKAHKGFLVKNKRNILTCKFFKKNRSKEVSYLLAMLEHIISVKKVLFIIDENEIKNKTITIRQVNLNRSSNINLMVKI
;
A
#
# COMPACT_ATOMS: atom_id res chain seq x y z
N MET A 1 5.71 53.60 -34.03
CA MET A 1 4.42 53.23 -33.40
C MET A 1 4.05 51.73 -33.52
N ASN A 2 4.83 50.87 -34.20
CA ASN A 2 4.49 49.45 -34.39
C ASN A 2 4.96 48.50 -33.27
N ASN A 3 6.07 48.82 -32.58
CA ASN A 3 6.63 47.92 -31.56
C ASN A 3 5.75 47.79 -30.30
N PHE A 4 5.01 48.85 -29.95
CA PHE A 4 4.11 48.82 -28.79
C PHE A 4 2.89 47.91 -29.02
N LYS A 5 2.31 47.92 -30.23
CA LYS A 5 1.21 47.03 -30.60
C LYS A 5 1.64 45.57 -30.62
N LEU A 6 2.86 45.30 -31.12
CA LEU A 6 3.43 43.96 -31.14
C LEU A 6 3.69 43.45 -29.72
N TYR A 7 4.27 44.28 -28.85
CA TYR A 7 4.50 43.94 -27.45
C TYR A 7 3.18 43.69 -26.69
N LEU A 8 2.17 44.52 -26.91
CA LEU A 8 0.84 44.33 -26.31
C LEU A 8 0.22 43.00 -26.78
N PHE A 9 0.32 42.66 -28.07
CA PHE A 9 -0.17 41.40 -28.60
C PHE A 9 0.54 40.18 -28.00
N PHE A 10 1.86 40.22 -27.87
CA PHE A 10 2.64 39.12 -27.25
C PHE A 10 2.30 38.95 -25.77
N THR A 11 2.21 40.04 -25.01
CA THR A 11 1.89 39.98 -23.57
C THR A 11 0.46 39.47 -23.35
N THR A 12 -0.52 39.93 -24.14
CA THR A 12 -1.89 39.37 -24.08
C THR A 12 -1.95 37.90 -24.46
N SER A 13 -1.15 37.45 -25.45
CA SER A 13 -1.12 36.04 -25.87
C SER A 13 -0.48 35.13 -24.82
N ILE A 14 0.56 35.60 -24.13
CA ILE A 14 1.19 34.86 -23.03
C ILE A 14 0.23 34.78 -21.83
N LEU A 15 -0.48 35.87 -21.51
CA LEU A 15 -1.48 35.89 -20.45
C LEU A 15 -2.65 34.94 -20.74
N THR A 16 -3.20 34.96 -21.96
CA THR A 16 -4.30 34.06 -22.33
C THR A 16 -3.87 32.59 -22.35
N PHE A 17 -2.64 32.30 -22.79
CA PHE A 17 -2.08 30.95 -22.71
C PHE A 17 -1.93 30.47 -21.27
N ASN A 18 -1.37 31.30 -20.37
CA ASN A 18 -1.21 30.94 -18.96
C ASN A 18 -2.57 30.71 -18.27
N VAL A 19 -3.57 31.56 -18.53
CA VAL A 19 -4.94 31.37 -17.99
C VAL A 19 -5.56 30.09 -18.54
N PHE A 20 -5.42 29.82 -19.84
CA PHE A 20 -5.92 28.59 -20.45
C PHE A 20 -5.28 27.34 -19.81
N SER A 21 -3.93 27.31 -19.71
CA SER A 21 -3.20 26.20 -19.08
C SER A 21 -3.61 25.97 -17.62
N GLN A 22 -3.81 27.03 -16.84
CA GLN A 22 -4.31 26.91 -15.46
C GLN A 22 -5.74 26.35 -15.43
N THR A 23 -6.63 26.82 -16.30
CA THR A 23 -8.01 26.29 -16.35
C THR A 23 -8.07 24.83 -16.81
N THR A 24 -7.19 24.38 -17.71
CA THR A 24 -7.10 22.97 -18.09
C THR A 24 -6.57 22.11 -16.94
N LEU A 25 -5.53 22.57 -16.22
CA LEU A 25 -5.01 21.89 -15.03
C LEU A 25 -6.09 21.71 -13.96
N ILE A 26 -6.83 22.78 -13.64
CA ILE A 26 -7.91 22.74 -12.65
C ILE A 26 -9.06 21.80 -13.11
N LYS A 27 -9.40 21.79 -14.40
CA LYS A 27 -10.42 20.87 -14.94
C LYS A 27 -9.97 19.41 -14.84
N ASP A 28 -8.71 19.14 -15.12
CA ASP A 28 -8.14 17.80 -15.03
C ASP A 28 -8.09 17.31 -13.57
N GLU A 29 -7.70 18.19 -12.63
CA GLU A 29 -7.73 17.89 -11.18
C GLU A 29 -9.15 17.57 -10.70
N ASN A 30 -10.13 18.42 -11.03
CA ASN A 30 -11.53 18.20 -10.65
C ASN A 30 -12.10 16.89 -11.23
N LEU A 31 -11.75 16.55 -12.48
CA LEU A 31 -12.18 15.31 -13.11
C LEU A 31 -11.55 14.08 -12.43
N GLN A 32 -10.30 14.18 -11.97
CA GLN A 32 -9.63 13.12 -11.23
C GLN A 32 -10.25 12.93 -9.84
N GLU A 33 -10.57 14.02 -9.14
CA GLU A 33 -11.28 13.95 -7.86
C GLU A 33 -12.65 13.29 -8.00
N GLU A 34 -13.43 13.64 -9.02
CA GLU A 34 -14.75 13.04 -9.25
C GLU A 34 -14.63 11.54 -9.55
N LYS A 35 -13.68 11.13 -10.39
CA LYS A 35 -13.39 9.71 -10.65
C LYS A 35 -12.99 8.96 -9.38
N TYR A 36 -12.17 9.59 -8.54
CA TYR A 36 -11.75 9.01 -7.27
C TYR A 36 -12.93 8.84 -6.30
N LEU A 37 -13.84 9.82 -6.22
CA LEU A 37 -15.04 9.74 -5.39
C LEU A 37 -15.97 8.60 -5.85
N VAL A 38 -16.24 8.50 -7.16
CA VAL A 38 -17.07 7.43 -7.73
C VAL A 38 -16.44 6.05 -7.47
N LEU A 39 -15.12 5.93 -7.64
CA LEU A 39 -14.38 4.71 -7.35
C LEU A 39 -14.48 4.34 -5.86
N LYS A 40 -14.30 5.32 -4.97
CA LYS A 40 -14.39 5.14 -3.51
C LYS A 40 -15.78 4.67 -3.09
N GLU A 41 -16.85 5.26 -3.62
CA GLU A 41 -18.21 4.80 -3.33
C GLU A 41 -18.44 3.35 -3.78
N LYS A 42 -17.93 2.98 -4.97
CA LYS A 42 -18.03 1.62 -5.48
C LYS A 42 -17.29 0.62 -4.59
N ILE A 43 -16.09 0.99 -4.13
CA ILE A 43 -15.28 0.19 -3.19
C ILE A 43 -16.00 0.01 -1.85
N LEU A 44 -16.63 1.06 -1.31
CA LEU A 44 -17.37 0.99 -0.05
C LEU A 44 -18.58 0.04 -0.10
N LYS A 45 -19.17 -0.13 -1.30
CA LYS A 45 -20.29 -1.07 -1.52
C LYS A 45 -19.81 -2.53 -1.62
N GLU A 46 -18.52 -2.79 -1.85
CA GLU A 46 -17.97 -4.15 -1.99
C GLU A 46 -18.05 -4.97 -0.70
N LYS A 47 -18.76 -6.10 -0.74
CA LYS A 47 -18.86 -7.04 0.39
C LYS A 47 -17.49 -7.51 0.90
N SER A 48 -16.51 -7.61 0.00
CA SER A 48 -15.14 -8.04 0.33
C SER A 48 -14.32 -6.97 1.08
N VAL A 49 -14.72 -5.70 1.00
CA VAL A 49 -14.12 -4.57 1.72
C VAL A 49 -14.77 -4.39 3.07
N LYS A 50 -16.12 -4.44 3.12
CA LYS A 50 -16.90 -4.28 4.36
C LYS A 50 -16.48 -5.20 5.51
N GLN A 51 -15.98 -6.40 5.20
CA GLN A 51 -15.50 -7.32 6.25
C GLN A 51 -14.23 -6.81 6.97
N PHE A 52 -13.48 -5.92 6.34
CA PHE A 52 -12.22 -5.38 6.86
C PHE A 52 -12.34 -3.91 7.27
N THR A 53 -13.52 -3.29 7.27
CA THR A 53 -13.63 -1.88 7.71
C THR A 53 -13.70 -1.74 9.23
N THR A 54 -13.92 -2.83 9.97
CA THR A 54 -14.03 -2.81 11.44
C THR A 54 -12.70 -3.14 12.11
N GLY A 55 -12.43 -2.48 13.23
CA GLY A 55 -11.25 -2.69 14.07
C GLY A 55 -9.97 -2.02 13.57
N ASP A 56 -9.02 -1.86 14.48
CA ASP A 56 -7.79 -1.09 14.26
C ASP A 56 -6.65 -1.88 13.62
N THR A 57 -6.77 -3.21 13.59
CA THR A 57 -5.69 -4.12 13.19
C THR A 57 -6.10 -4.96 11.99
N LEU A 58 -5.20 -5.07 11.00
CA LEU A 58 -5.33 -5.99 9.89
C LEU A 58 -4.26 -7.07 9.97
N TYR A 59 -4.67 -8.33 9.91
CA TYR A 59 -3.76 -9.46 9.76
C TYR A 59 -3.71 -9.89 8.30
N ILE A 60 -2.52 -10.19 7.82
CA ILE A 60 -2.29 -10.68 6.45
C ILE A 60 -1.64 -12.05 6.59
N TYR A 61 -2.31 -13.08 6.06
CA TYR A 61 -1.77 -14.42 6.01
C TYR A 61 -0.98 -14.60 4.72
N PHE A 62 0.33 -14.75 4.87
CA PHE A 62 1.27 -14.91 3.78
C PHE A 62 1.62 -16.39 3.63
N ASN A 63 1.12 -17.00 2.57
CA ASN A 63 1.44 -18.37 2.16
C ASN A 63 2.33 -18.29 0.91
N LYS A 64 3.42 -19.08 0.90
CA LYS A 64 4.36 -19.15 -0.23
C LYS A 64 3.71 -19.84 -1.44
N ALA A 65 2.89 -19.09 -2.16
CA ALA A 65 2.35 -19.47 -3.47
C ALA A 65 3.26 -18.96 -4.60
N LYS A 66 3.03 -19.43 -5.84
CA LYS A 66 3.75 -18.98 -7.05
C LYS A 66 3.73 -17.45 -7.20
N GLU A 67 2.66 -16.81 -6.75
CA GLU A 67 2.44 -15.37 -6.83
C GLU A 67 3.03 -14.58 -5.65
N THR A 68 3.79 -15.23 -4.77
CA THR A 68 4.36 -14.58 -3.58
C THR A 68 5.87 -14.74 -3.52
N SER A 69 6.57 -13.72 -3.01
CA SER A 69 8.02 -13.81 -2.76
C SER A 69 8.41 -13.15 -1.44
N ILE A 70 9.41 -13.72 -0.78
CA ILE A 70 9.99 -13.20 0.46
C ILE A 70 11.46 -12.89 0.18
N TRP A 71 11.90 -11.67 0.52
CA TRP A 71 13.30 -11.27 0.47
C TRP A 71 13.75 -10.85 1.86
N LYS A 72 14.79 -11.48 2.38
CA LYS A 72 15.39 -11.15 3.67
C LYS A 72 16.76 -10.51 3.43
N ILE A 73 16.97 -9.32 3.98
CA ILE A 73 18.23 -8.59 3.92
C ILE A 73 18.69 -8.39 5.37
N SER A 74 19.93 -8.80 5.65
CA SER A 74 20.63 -8.49 6.90
C SER A 74 21.76 -7.52 6.58
N GLN A 75 21.72 -6.32 7.14
CA GLN A 75 22.82 -5.36 7.03
C GLN A 75 23.54 -5.24 8.37
N GLU A 76 24.87 -5.37 8.33
CA GLU A 76 25.73 -5.07 9.47
C GLU A 76 26.23 -3.63 9.37
N TYR A 77 25.84 -2.80 10.33
CA TYR A 77 26.41 -1.47 10.49
C TYR A 77 27.56 -1.54 11.49
N SER A 78 28.76 -1.18 11.01
CA SER A 78 29.99 -0.89 11.76
C SER A 78 29.96 -1.34 13.23
N ASN A 79 30.04 -2.66 13.39
CA ASN A 79 30.30 -3.42 14.61
C ASN A 79 29.21 -3.75 15.64
N LYS A 80 27.92 -3.33 15.57
CA LYS A 80 26.97 -3.75 16.65
C LYS A 80 25.49 -4.05 16.33
N LYS A 81 24.94 -3.76 15.14
CA LYS A 81 23.50 -4.04 14.89
C LYS A 81 23.28 -4.67 13.51
N ILE A 82 22.80 -5.92 13.52
CA ILE A 82 22.18 -6.56 12.36
C ILE A 82 20.76 -5.99 12.24
N ASP A 83 20.54 -5.13 11.25
CA ASP A 83 19.18 -4.76 10.85
C ASP A 83 18.60 -5.87 9.97
N THR A 84 17.37 -6.28 10.26
CA THR A 84 16.68 -7.32 9.51
C THR A 84 15.49 -6.70 8.79
N ILE A 85 15.58 -6.67 7.46
CA ILE A 85 14.50 -6.24 6.59
C ILE A 85 13.91 -7.48 5.91
N ILE A 86 12.60 -7.65 6.01
CA ILE A 86 11.87 -8.73 5.32
C ILE A 86 10.80 -8.11 4.44
N ASN A 87 10.90 -8.34 3.13
CA ASN A 87 9.91 -7.91 2.15
C ASN A 87 8.99 -9.08 1.79
N TYR A 88 7.68 -8.88 1.91
CA TYR A 88 6.62 -9.80 1.54
C TYR A 88 5.88 -9.24 0.33
N ASN A 89 6.04 -9.86 -0.84
CA ASN A 89 5.45 -9.34 -2.08
C ASN A 89 4.37 -10.28 -2.61
N PHE A 90 3.22 -9.71 -2.98
CA PHE A 90 2.16 -10.35 -3.75
C PHE A 90 2.19 -9.84 -5.19
N LYS A 91 2.41 -10.72 -6.17
CA LYS A 91 2.40 -10.41 -7.60
C LYS A 91 0.95 -10.41 -8.12
N LEU A 92 0.58 -9.35 -8.83
CA LEU A 92 -0.72 -9.19 -9.48
C LEU A 92 -0.67 -9.66 -10.94
N LYS A 93 -1.84 -9.67 -11.61
CA LYS A 93 -1.99 -10.24 -12.96
C LYS A 93 -1.13 -9.56 -14.03
N ASP A 94 -0.89 -8.26 -13.89
CA ASP A 94 -0.07 -7.43 -14.79
C ASP A 94 1.40 -7.35 -14.36
N SER A 95 1.84 -8.25 -13.47
CA SER A 95 3.17 -8.25 -12.85
C SER A 95 3.48 -7.11 -11.88
N SER A 96 2.55 -6.19 -11.62
CA SER A 96 2.67 -5.26 -10.49
C SER A 96 2.66 -6.04 -9.16
N LYS A 97 3.07 -5.37 -8.07
CA LYS A 97 3.25 -6.01 -6.78
C LYS A 97 2.66 -5.17 -5.66
N VAL A 98 2.07 -5.84 -4.68
CA VAL A 98 1.74 -5.26 -3.38
C VAL A 98 2.75 -5.81 -2.38
N GLY A 99 3.60 -4.91 -1.87
CA GLY A 99 4.68 -5.25 -0.95
C GLY A 99 4.35 -4.83 0.48
N PHE A 100 4.69 -5.66 1.44
CA PHE A 100 4.72 -5.33 2.87
C PHE A 100 6.14 -5.52 3.40
N ILE A 101 6.59 -4.62 4.26
CA ILE A 101 7.95 -4.62 4.77
C ILE A 101 7.94 -4.72 6.29
N TYR A 102 8.61 -5.75 6.81
CA TYR A 102 9.07 -5.77 8.19
C TYR A 102 10.45 -5.15 8.22
N LYS A 103 10.67 -4.25 9.18
CA LYS A 103 11.99 -3.77 9.56
C LYS A 103 12.17 -4.03 11.05
N ARG A 104 13.36 -4.38 11.50
CA ARG A 104 13.62 -4.55 12.93
C ARG A 104 13.34 -3.25 13.69
N TYR A 105 13.74 -2.11 13.12
CA TYR A 105 13.47 -0.76 13.63
C TYR A 105 12.57 -0.02 12.63
N GLN A 106 11.52 0.66 13.09
CA GLN A 106 10.56 1.29 12.16
C GLN A 106 11.11 2.56 11.53
N ASP A 107 11.89 3.30 12.30
CA ASP A 107 12.53 4.56 11.96
C ASP A 107 13.88 4.67 12.68
N PHE A 108 14.53 5.83 12.53
CA PHE A 108 15.83 6.11 13.13
C PHE A 108 15.74 6.26 14.64
N ASP A 109 14.70 6.92 15.15
CA ASP A 109 14.45 7.10 16.58
C ASP A 109 14.35 5.72 17.28
N ALA A 110 13.53 4.81 16.75
CA ALA A 110 13.44 3.44 17.26
C ALA A 110 14.77 2.69 17.19
N MET A 111 15.61 2.99 16.19
CA MET A 111 16.95 2.38 16.08
C MET A 111 17.91 2.90 17.15
N GLU A 112 17.87 4.20 17.43
CA GLU A 112 18.65 4.87 18.48
C GLU A 112 18.25 4.37 19.86
N ASP A 113 16.94 4.35 20.13
CA ASP A 113 16.34 3.88 21.37
C ASP A 113 16.40 2.35 21.54
N GLY A 114 16.72 1.62 20.47
CA GLY A 114 16.75 0.16 20.47
C GLY A 114 15.37 -0.50 20.52
N GLU A 115 14.31 0.25 20.22
CA GLU A 115 12.94 -0.23 20.15
C GLU A 115 12.71 -1.08 18.90
N ASN A 116 12.48 -2.38 19.10
CA ASN A 116 12.20 -3.27 17.98
C ASN A 116 10.73 -3.22 17.58
N SER A 117 10.46 -3.35 16.28
CA SER A 117 9.14 -3.63 15.73
C SER A 117 8.45 -4.79 16.45
N ILE A 118 7.15 -4.68 16.62
CA ILE A 118 6.35 -5.64 17.36
C ILE A 118 6.38 -7.02 16.67
N ILE A 119 6.81 -8.03 17.43
CA ILE A 119 6.70 -9.45 17.07
C ILE A 119 5.89 -10.15 18.16
N LYS A 120 4.78 -10.77 17.79
CA LYS A 120 3.94 -11.56 18.69
C LYS A 120 4.06 -13.04 18.36
N LYS A 121 4.06 -13.87 19.39
CA LYS A 121 3.86 -15.33 19.27
C LYS A 121 2.44 -15.65 19.70
N ALA A 122 1.78 -16.52 18.95
CA ALA A 122 0.42 -16.96 19.29
C ALA A 122 0.26 -18.45 18.98
N HIS A 123 -0.74 -19.08 19.59
CA HIS A 123 -1.13 -20.44 19.25
C HIS A 123 -1.86 -20.47 17.90
N LYS A 124 -1.76 -21.57 17.12
CA LYS A 124 -2.43 -21.77 15.82
C LYS A 124 -3.95 -21.51 15.87
N GLY A 125 -4.59 -21.76 17.01
CA GLY A 125 -6.01 -21.44 17.24
C GLY A 125 -6.36 -19.96 17.02
N PHE A 126 -5.38 -19.06 17.10
CA PHE A 126 -5.51 -17.65 16.74
C PHE A 126 -6.06 -17.46 15.32
N LEU A 127 -5.62 -18.28 14.36
CA LEU A 127 -6.07 -18.20 12.96
C LEU A 127 -7.57 -18.46 12.82
N VAL A 128 -8.07 -19.43 13.60
CA VAL A 128 -9.49 -19.78 13.62
C VAL A 128 -10.32 -18.67 14.27
N LYS A 129 -9.85 -18.15 15.42
CA LYS A 129 -10.52 -17.08 16.17
C LYS A 129 -10.61 -15.77 15.37
N ASN A 130 -9.57 -15.44 14.60
CA ASN A 130 -9.45 -14.16 13.89
C ASN A 130 -9.73 -14.25 12.38
N LYS A 131 -10.25 -15.37 11.89
CA LYS A 131 -10.41 -15.64 10.44
C LYS A 131 -11.07 -14.52 9.62
N ARG A 132 -11.97 -13.73 10.23
CA ARG A 132 -12.68 -12.62 9.56
C ARG A 132 -11.80 -11.39 9.34
N ASN A 133 -10.77 -11.21 10.16
CA ASN A 133 -9.86 -10.07 10.14
C ASN A 133 -8.51 -10.41 9.47
N ILE A 134 -8.43 -11.58 8.83
CA ILE A 134 -7.22 -12.06 8.15
C ILE A 134 -7.43 -11.96 6.64
N LEU A 135 -6.67 -11.09 5.99
CA LEU A 135 -6.54 -11.02 4.54
C LEU A 135 -5.64 -12.17 4.07
N THR A 136 -6.17 -13.04 3.22
CA THR A 136 -5.46 -14.26 2.76
C THR A 136 -5.24 -14.22 1.25
N CYS A 137 -4.41 -15.12 0.71
CA CYS A 137 -4.29 -15.34 -0.73
C CYS A 137 -5.64 -15.59 -1.44
N LYS A 138 -6.68 -16.07 -0.72
CA LYS A 138 -8.03 -16.23 -1.29
C LYS A 138 -8.65 -14.88 -1.68
N PHE A 139 -8.35 -13.80 -0.96
CA PHE A 139 -8.80 -12.45 -1.32
C PHE A 139 -8.24 -12.03 -2.69
N PHE A 140 -6.92 -12.19 -2.88
CA PHE A 140 -6.27 -11.87 -4.16
C PHE A 140 -6.78 -12.75 -5.30
N LYS A 141 -6.95 -14.06 -5.06
CA LYS A 141 -7.50 -14.99 -6.06
C LYS A 141 -8.94 -14.62 -6.45
N LYS A 142 -9.80 -14.30 -5.48
CA LYS A 142 -11.20 -13.90 -5.72
C LYS A 142 -11.31 -12.62 -6.56
N ASN A 143 -10.38 -11.70 -6.38
CA ASN A 143 -10.39 -10.42 -7.08
C ASN A 143 -9.46 -10.39 -8.31
N ARG A 144 -8.90 -11.53 -8.74
CA ARG A 144 -7.95 -11.61 -9.85
C ARG A 144 -8.55 -11.20 -11.20
N SER A 145 -9.86 -11.43 -11.39
CA SER A 145 -10.58 -11.01 -12.60
C SER A 145 -10.76 -9.49 -12.68
N LYS A 146 -10.75 -8.80 -11.53
CA LYS A 146 -10.90 -7.33 -11.48
C LYS A 146 -9.71 -6.64 -12.13
N GLU A 147 -9.92 -5.40 -12.54
CA GLU A 147 -8.84 -4.53 -12.97
C GLU A 147 -7.81 -4.35 -11.83
N VAL A 148 -6.54 -4.24 -12.18
CA VAL A 148 -5.46 -4.13 -11.19
C VAL A 148 -5.60 -2.85 -10.40
N SER A 149 -5.81 -1.70 -11.06
CA SER A 149 -6.12 -0.40 -10.47
C SER A 149 -7.25 -0.49 -9.44
N TYR A 150 -8.33 -1.18 -9.78
CA TYR A 150 -9.47 -1.38 -8.87
C TYR A 150 -9.12 -2.24 -7.64
N LEU A 151 -8.41 -3.36 -7.82
CA LEU A 151 -7.96 -4.19 -6.70
C LEU A 151 -7.00 -3.43 -5.78
N LEU A 152 -6.13 -2.63 -6.39
CA LEU A 152 -5.16 -1.80 -5.70
C LEU A 152 -5.86 -0.72 -4.85
N ALA A 153 -6.82 0.01 -5.41
CA ALA A 153 -7.63 0.97 -4.68
C ALA A 153 -8.44 0.31 -3.54
N MET A 154 -8.97 -0.90 -3.75
CA MET A 154 -9.61 -1.66 -2.67
C MET A 154 -8.66 -1.96 -1.51
N LEU A 155 -7.43 -2.39 -1.82
CA LEU A 155 -6.41 -2.72 -0.81
C LEU A 155 -5.95 -1.47 -0.06
N GLU A 156 -5.70 -0.38 -0.77
CA GLU A 156 -5.36 0.90 -0.18
C GLU A 156 -6.45 1.37 0.79
N HIS A 157 -7.71 1.31 0.39
CA HIS A 157 -8.81 1.65 1.27
C HIS A 157 -8.84 0.77 2.53
N ILE A 158 -8.76 -0.56 2.37
CA ILE A 158 -8.72 -1.52 3.50
C ILE A 158 -7.57 -1.21 4.47
N ILE A 159 -6.40 -0.83 3.94
CA ILE A 159 -5.20 -0.54 4.74
C ILE A 159 -5.32 0.84 5.40
N SER A 160 -5.83 1.85 4.70
CA SER A 160 -5.94 3.23 5.18
C SER A 160 -6.80 3.38 6.44
N VAL A 161 -7.80 2.51 6.60
CA VAL A 161 -8.68 2.49 7.78
C VAL A 161 -8.10 1.69 8.95
N LYS A 162 -6.82 1.27 8.87
CA LYS A 162 -6.14 0.45 9.89
C LYS A 162 -5.02 1.22 10.53
N LYS A 163 -4.92 1.07 11.85
CA LYS A 163 -3.81 1.63 12.63
C LYS A 163 -2.56 0.76 12.53
N VAL A 164 -2.73 -0.56 12.51
CA VAL A 164 -1.60 -1.51 12.53
C VAL A 164 -1.82 -2.66 11.56
N LEU A 165 -0.76 -3.02 10.83
CA LEU A 165 -0.72 -4.18 9.94
C LEU A 165 0.20 -5.25 10.53
N PHE A 166 -0.24 -6.50 10.48
CA PHE A 166 0.57 -7.66 10.84
C PHE A 166 0.62 -8.68 9.71
N ILE A 167 1.77 -9.30 9.50
CA ILE A 167 1.93 -10.48 8.66
C ILE A 167 2.12 -11.73 9.51
N ILE A 168 1.44 -12.79 9.07
CA ILE A 168 1.61 -14.17 9.53
C ILE A 168 2.21 -14.96 8.37
N ASP A 169 3.51 -15.28 8.45
CA ASP A 169 4.21 -16.09 7.46
C ASP A 169 3.99 -17.57 7.77
N GLU A 170 3.34 -18.28 6.84
CA GLU A 170 3.08 -19.71 6.97
C GLU A 170 4.36 -20.53 7.17
N ASN A 171 5.48 -20.11 6.57
CA ASN A 171 6.75 -20.83 6.70
C ASN A 171 7.39 -20.66 8.09
N GLU A 172 6.95 -19.66 8.87
CA GLU A 172 7.43 -19.42 10.24
C GLU A 172 6.52 -20.08 11.29
N ILE A 173 5.55 -20.88 10.86
CA ILE A 173 4.69 -21.67 11.73
C ILE A 173 5.43 -22.94 12.16
N LYS A 174 5.82 -23.01 13.43
CA LYS A 174 6.49 -24.18 14.02
C LYS A 174 5.59 -24.82 15.06
N ASN A 175 5.37 -26.13 14.96
CA ASN A 175 4.45 -26.88 15.83
C ASN A 175 3.05 -26.25 15.88
N LYS A 176 2.65 -25.75 17.06
CA LYS A 176 1.37 -25.06 17.29
C LYS A 176 1.53 -23.55 17.48
N THR A 177 2.71 -23.00 17.19
CA THR A 177 3.01 -21.57 17.40
C THR A 177 3.15 -20.86 16.06
N ILE A 178 2.52 -19.69 15.96
CA ILE A 178 2.63 -18.77 14.83
C ILE A 178 3.43 -17.54 15.25
N THR A 179 4.18 -16.98 14.30
CA THR A 179 4.88 -15.70 14.46
C THR A 179 4.09 -14.63 13.71
N ILE A 180 3.80 -13.52 14.38
CA ILE A 180 3.02 -12.41 13.86
C ILE A 180 3.92 -11.17 13.91
N ARG A 181 4.25 -10.58 12.77
CA ARG A 181 5.19 -9.45 12.68
C ARG A 181 4.47 -8.19 12.24
N GLN A 182 4.70 -7.08 12.93
CA GLN A 182 4.21 -5.80 12.46
C GLN A 182 4.93 -5.44 11.15
N VAL A 183 4.18 -4.96 10.18
CA VAL A 183 4.70 -4.58 8.87
C VAL A 183 4.15 -3.23 8.45
N ASN A 184 4.86 -2.57 7.55
CA ASN A 184 4.39 -1.38 6.87
C ASN A 184 4.11 -1.71 5.40
N LEU A 185 3.22 -0.93 4.77
CA LEU A 185 3.05 -0.99 3.32
C LEU A 185 4.35 -0.49 2.66
N ASN A 186 4.88 -1.27 1.72
CA ASN A 186 6.05 -0.85 0.95
C ASN A 186 5.66 0.25 -0.04
N ARG A 187 5.97 1.50 0.30
CA ARG A 187 5.58 2.67 -0.51
C ARG A 187 6.22 2.70 -1.90
N SER A 188 7.37 2.07 -2.12
CA SER A 188 7.94 1.92 -3.47
C SER A 188 7.07 1.04 -4.36
N SER A 189 6.33 0.09 -3.78
CA SER A 189 5.27 -0.65 -4.49
C SER A 189 4.02 0.22 -4.69
N ASN A 190 3.83 1.25 -3.85
CA ASN A 190 2.68 2.16 -3.84
C ASN A 190 2.79 3.31 -4.87
N ILE A 191 4.00 3.74 -5.27
CA ILE A 191 4.16 4.75 -6.33
C ILE A 191 3.58 4.25 -7.66
N ASN A 192 3.84 2.99 -8.01
CA ASN A 192 3.23 2.34 -9.19
C ASN A 192 1.71 2.14 -9.07
N LEU A 193 1.18 2.32 -7.87
CA LEU A 193 -0.19 2.10 -7.44
C LEU A 193 -0.97 3.42 -7.64
N MET A 194 -0.41 4.54 -7.17
CA MET A 194 -0.93 5.89 -7.41
C MET A 194 -0.83 6.35 -8.87
N VAL A 195 0.19 5.91 -9.61
CA VAL A 195 0.30 6.21 -11.05
C VAL A 195 -0.77 5.48 -11.90
N LYS A 196 -1.40 4.42 -11.35
CA LYS A 196 -2.38 3.58 -12.06
C LYS A 196 -3.83 3.84 -11.66
N ILE A 197 -4.07 4.66 -10.65
CA ILE A 197 -5.40 5.14 -10.25
C ILE A 197 -5.62 6.47 -10.96
#